data_AF-A0A1Y0INM7-F1
#
_entry.id   AF-A0A1Y0INM7-F1
#
_cell.length_a   1.000
_cell.length_b   1.000
_cell.length_c   1.000
_cell.angle_alpha   90.00
_cell.angle_beta   90.00
_cell.angle_gamma   90.00
#
_symmetry.space_group_name_H-M   'P 1'
#
loop_
_entity.id
_entity.type
_entity.pdbx_description
1 polymer ?
#
loop_
_entity_poly.entity_id
_entity_poly.type
_entity_poly.pdbx_seq_one_letter_code
_entity_poly.pdbx_strand_id
1 'polypeptide(L)'
;MVNLQQAAARDRFQYKLAWFLLLLLIFVTVFGSMIAPHGITDDFKMTYDYQIIDGKRQMVSAPFPPTDKFWLGTDHRGYDMVSLLLHGAKYTIGFALLITMLRFCLALPLGMYAGTTGRGMSAINSLQMMTTAVPALLFIYPMMYSLNQVLKKGDATQILFLMIILIGVFPLARQFSERSHYYSGKLYISASRTMGASTSRVVFRHLMPHLRPEILFAFLTDFVQVLFLIGQLAVVNLFLGGGERVTIDPDAMPPISYLMTTSGEWGALIAYGSKMMRQYPWILCSAALFMGAAILIISNFSDQLQKRLARPYIYVNKKTYKPLVENNKMLAGIAVTCVLCLSLIIWHEYEPPQMAGENITADDIQRYKEMKEQKSYLNYYAPKFKDTVGLFMTNLTQNRWTYSASAIYKAEGQENAFDTPPAEYQAWLDALVSKKYYYLDTGEVAPAGNGEFSVPVKVKRADGGEEEWTVFVKVPNYIIRITGGPKQ
;
A
#
# COMPACT_ATOMS: atom_id res chain seq x y z
N MET A 1 -27.96 -37.77 28.56
CA MET A 1 -28.59 -36.42 28.62
C MET A 1 -27.61 -35.30 28.99
N VAL A 2 -26.67 -35.53 29.92
CA VAL A 2 -25.64 -34.53 30.34
C VAL A 2 -24.78 -34.01 29.16
N ASN A 3 -24.30 -34.90 28.28
CA ASN A 3 -23.51 -34.50 27.10
C ASN A 3 -24.28 -33.64 26.09
N LEU A 4 -25.59 -33.84 25.95
CA LEU A 4 -26.43 -33.03 25.04
C LEU A 4 -26.70 -31.64 25.60
N GLN A 5 -26.87 -31.50 26.91
CA GLN A 5 -27.03 -30.20 27.56
C GLN A 5 -25.74 -29.38 27.53
N GLN A 6 -24.58 -30.02 27.75
CA GLN A 6 -23.27 -29.38 27.63
C GLN A 6 -22.98 -28.93 26.19
N ALA A 7 -23.27 -29.77 25.19
CA ALA A 7 -23.15 -29.40 23.78
C ALA A 7 -24.06 -28.20 23.42
N ALA A 8 -25.32 -28.22 23.86
CA ALA A 8 -26.25 -27.11 23.64
C ALA A 8 -25.85 -25.81 24.36
N ALA A 9 -25.22 -25.91 25.54
CA ALA A 9 -24.68 -24.75 26.24
C ALA A 9 -23.48 -24.15 25.49
N ARG A 10 -22.56 -25.00 25.02
CA ARG A 10 -21.40 -24.60 24.19
C ARG A 10 -21.85 -23.92 22.91
N ASP A 11 -22.81 -24.48 22.18
CA ASP A 11 -23.36 -23.88 20.96
C ASP A 11 -24.00 -22.50 21.21
N ARG A 12 -24.74 -22.36 22.32
CA ARG A 12 -25.33 -21.07 22.71
C ARG A 12 -24.28 -20.03 23.04
N PHE A 13 -23.22 -20.43 23.76
CA PHE A 13 -22.11 -19.55 24.07
C PHE A 13 -21.38 -19.10 22.80
N GLN A 14 -21.03 -20.02 21.91
CA GLN A 14 -20.34 -19.72 20.65
C GLN A 14 -21.14 -18.75 19.77
N TYR A 15 -22.46 -18.92 19.69
CA TYR A 15 -23.32 -17.99 18.96
C TYR A 15 -23.37 -16.59 19.59
N LYS A 16 -23.46 -16.49 20.93
CA LYS A 16 -23.44 -15.20 21.63
C LYS A 16 -22.10 -14.50 21.44
N LEU A 17 -21.00 -15.26 21.52
CA LEU A 17 -19.65 -14.77 21.28
C LEU A 17 -19.50 -14.26 19.84
N ALA A 18 -19.99 -14.99 18.84
CA ALA A 18 -19.94 -14.56 17.46
C ALA A 18 -20.69 -13.23 17.22
N TRP A 19 -21.87 -13.06 17.82
CA TRP A 19 -22.59 -11.78 17.78
C TRP A 19 -21.84 -10.66 18.49
N PHE A 20 -21.31 -10.93 19.68
CA PHE A 20 -20.54 -9.93 20.43
C PHE A 20 -19.33 -9.45 19.62
N LEU A 21 -18.56 -10.36 19.03
CA LEU A 21 -17.40 -10.04 18.21
C LEU A 21 -17.79 -9.29 16.93
N LEU A 22 -18.89 -9.66 16.28
CA LEU A 22 -19.39 -8.94 15.11
C LEU A 22 -19.81 -7.51 15.47
N LEU A 23 -20.54 -7.33 16.57
CA LEU A 23 -20.95 -6.01 17.05
C LEU A 23 -19.75 -5.15 17.45
N LEU A 24 -18.74 -5.76 18.07
CA LEU A 24 -17.47 -5.09 18.36
C LEU A 24 -16.76 -4.66 17.07
N LEU A 25 -16.71 -5.51 16.05
CA LEU A 25 -16.11 -5.16 14.76
C LEU A 25 -16.85 -4.00 14.09
N ILE A 26 -18.18 -4.02 14.08
CA ILE A 26 -19.01 -2.92 13.56
C ILE A 26 -18.76 -1.64 14.36
N PHE A 27 -18.69 -1.74 15.68
CA PHE A 27 -18.39 -0.60 16.55
C PHE A 27 -17.02 0.01 16.23
N VAL A 28 -15.97 -0.81 16.10
CA VAL A 28 -14.63 -0.35 15.70
C VAL A 28 -14.63 0.24 14.29
N THR A 29 -15.41 -0.30 13.36
CA THR A 29 -15.50 0.21 12.00
C THR A 29 -16.12 1.61 11.95
N VAL A 30 -17.16 1.85 12.76
CA VAL A 30 -17.92 3.12 12.75
C VAL A 30 -17.28 4.16 13.66
N PHE A 31 -16.86 3.78 14.86
CA PHE A 31 -16.37 4.68 15.90
C PHE A 31 -14.85 4.61 16.12
N GLY A 32 -14.14 3.79 15.35
CA GLY A 32 -12.69 3.58 15.48
C GLY A 32 -11.88 4.88 15.41
N SER A 33 -12.27 5.80 14.52
CA SER A 33 -11.63 7.12 14.41
C SER A 33 -11.80 7.97 15.66
N MET A 34 -12.90 7.84 16.40
CA MET A 34 -13.21 8.64 17.58
C MET A 34 -12.53 8.11 18.85
N ILE A 35 -12.28 6.80 18.91
CA ILE A 35 -11.63 6.14 20.05
C ILE A 35 -10.13 5.95 19.84
N ALA A 36 -9.58 6.44 18.72
CA ALA A 36 -8.16 6.37 18.42
C ALA A 36 -7.35 7.09 19.51
N PRO A 37 -6.26 6.49 20.03
CA PRO A 37 -5.42 7.13 21.05
C PRO A 37 -4.81 8.47 20.60
N HIS A 38 -4.50 8.58 19.32
CA HIS A 38 -3.90 9.76 18.70
C HIS A 38 -4.71 10.17 17.46
N GLY A 39 -4.74 11.47 17.17
CA GLY A 39 -5.27 11.96 15.90
C GLY A 39 -4.42 11.50 14.72
N ILE A 40 -5.02 11.51 13.51
CA ILE A 40 -4.32 11.19 12.25
C ILE A 40 -4.07 12.49 11.45
N THR A 41 -4.01 13.61 12.18
CA THR A 41 -3.63 14.92 11.66
C THR A 41 -2.13 15.10 11.87
N ASP A 42 -1.51 15.93 11.02
CA ASP A 42 -0.07 16.14 11.02
C ASP A 42 0.50 16.60 12.38
N ASP A 43 -0.32 17.21 13.24
CA ASP A 43 0.07 17.63 14.59
C ASP A 43 0.40 16.45 15.53
N PHE A 44 -0.13 15.27 15.23
CA PHE A 44 -0.01 14.08 16.06
C PHE A 44 1.08 13.11 15.58
N LYS A 45 1.72 13.38 14.43
CA LYS A 45 2.77 12.52 13.88
C LYS A 45 4.11 12.77 14.58
N MET A 46 4.83 11.71 14.91
CA MET A 46 6.22 11.79 15.36
C MET A 46 7.12 11.56 14.16
N THR A 47 7.60 12.63 13.52
CA THR A 47 8.46 12.49 12.33
C THR A 47 9.91 12.17 12.69
N TYR A 48 10.41 12.69 13.82
CA TYR A 48 11.79 12.54 14.23
C TYR A 48 11.92 12.23 15.72
N ASP A 49 12.95 11.46 16.05
CA ASP A 49 13.36 11.14 17.41
C ASP A 49 14.88 11.21 17.54
N TYR A 50 15.39 11.32 18.76
CA TYR A 50 16.82 11.24 19.02
C TYR A 50 17.17 9.87 19.62
N GLN A 51 17.91 9.06 18.88
CA GLN A 51 18.41 7.78 19.38
C GLN A 51 19.93 7.86 19.58
N ILE A 52 20.41 7.14 20.60
CA ILE A 52 21.83 7.01 20.85
C ILE A 52 22.32 5.80 20.05
N ILE A 53 23.02 6.08 18.94
CA ILE A 53 23.65 5.06 18.08
C ILE A 53 25.15 5.26 18.20
N ASP A 54 25.87 4.22 18.63
CA ASP A 54 27.32 4.25 18.88
C ASP A 54 27.78 5.37 19.83
N GLY A 55 27.00 5.61 20.90
CA GLY A 55 27.30 6.62 21.91
C GLY A 55 27.09 8.08 21.45
N LYS A 56 26.62 8.30 20.23
CA LYS A 56 26.31 9.63 19.69
C LYS A 56 24.80 9.80 19.56
N ARG A 57 24.30 10.97 19.97
CA ARG A 57 22.89 11.35 19.80
C ARG A 57 22.64 11.66 18.32
N GLN A 58 21.95 10.77 17.63
CA GLN A 58 21.60 10.91 16.21
C GLN A 58 20.09 11.10 16.07
N MET A 59 19.70 12.00 15.16
CA MET A 59 18.30 12.22 14.81
C MET A 59 17.87 11.15 13.83
N VAL A 60 16.90 10.33 14.22
CA VAL A 60 16.33 9.23 13.43
C VAL A 60 14.94 9.64 12.99
N SER A 61 14.57 9.32 11.75
CA SER A 61 13.21 9.54 11.24
C SER A 61 12.34 8.31 11.44
N ALA A 62 11.02 8.50 11.50
CA ALA A 62 10.05 7.42 11.46
C ALA A 62 10.31 6.44 10.28
N PRO A 63 9.95 5.15 10.40
CA PRO A 63 9.14 4.51 11.45
C PRO A 63 9.88 4.20 12.77
N PHE A 64 9.16 4.34 13.88
CA PHE A 64 9.64 3.98 15.23
C PHE A 64 9.03 2.66 15.71
N PRO A 65 9.79 1.83 16.46
CA PRO A 65 9.30 0.58 17.03
C PRO A 65 8.23 0.81 18.11
N PRO A 66 7.52 -0.25 18.55
CA PRO A 66 6.59 -0.17 19.66
C PRO A 66 7.20 0.43 20.93
N THR A 67 6.49 1.38 21.54
CA THR A 67 6.86 2.07 22.79
C THR A 67 5.62 2.27 23.65
N ASP A 68 5.80 2.72 24.91
CA ASP A 68 4.68 2.99 25.82
C ASP A 68 3.73 4.07 25.29
N LYS A 69 4.25 5.00 24.48
CA LYS A 69 3.47 6.03 23.79
C LYS A 69 2.79 5.47 22.52
N PHE A 70 3.51 4.66 21.73
CA PHE A 70 2.99 4.06 20.50
C PHE A 70 2.97 2.53 20.61
N TRP A 71 1.87 1.96 21.09
CA TRP A 71 1.79 0.53 21.48
C TRP A 71 2.10 -0.45 20.35
N LEU A 72 1.80 -0.09 19.10
CA LEU A 72 2.12 -0.89 17.91
C LEU A 72 3.20 -0.23 17.02
N GLY A 73 3.93 0.74 17.58
CA GLY A 73 4.90 1.55 16.86
C GLY A 73 4.24 2.59 15.96
N THR A 74 5.04 3.19 15.07
CA THR A 74 4.57 4.16 14.10
C THR A 74 4.68 3.64 12.67
N ASP A 75 3.96 4.29 11.76
CA ASP A 75 4.15 4.11 10.31
C ASP A 75 5.33 4.96 9.79
N HIS A 76 5.51 4.93 8.46
CA HIS A 76 6.53 5.68 7.71
C HIS A 76 6.39 7.21 7.75
N ARG A 77 5.21 7.72 8.09
CA ARG A 77 4.95 9.16 8.27
C ARG A 77 5.11 9.58 9.74
N GLY A 78 5.20 8.61 10.65
CA GLY A 78 5.27 8.84 12.09
C GLY A 78 3.92 8.78 12.80
N TYR A 79 2.87 8.29 12.14
CA TYR A 79 1.55 8.13 12.76
C TYR A 79 1.51 6.89 13.65
N ASP A 80 0.79 6.99 14.76
CA ASP A 80 0.49 5.86 15.64
C ASP A 80 -0.23 4.75 14.86
N MET A 81 0.36 3.55 14.86
CA MET A 81 -0.17 2.40 14.15
C MET A 81 -1.54 1.96 14.69
N VAL A 82 -1.80 2.07 16.00
CA VAL A 82 -3.12 1.71 16.58
C VAL A 82 -4.20 2.63 16.02
N SER A 83 -3.95 3.93 16.07
CA SER A 83 -4.85 4.95 15.55
C SER A 83 -5.11 4.75 14.05
N LEU A 84 -4.05 4.46 13.28
CA LEU A 84 -4.14 4.21 11.85
C LEU A 84 -4.98 2.96 11.53
N LEU A 85 -4.83 1.88 12.29
CA LEU A 85 -5.64 0.67 12.12
C LEU A 85 -7.11 0.90 12.45
N LEU A 86 -7.41 1.62 13.53
CA LEU A 86 -8.78 1.94 13.92
C LEU A 86 -9.47 2.82 12.88
N HIS A 87 -8.77 3.81 12.34
CA HIS A 87 -9.28 4.65 11.26
C HIS A 87 -9.37 3.92 9.93
N GLY A 88 -8.39 3.08 9.61
CA GLY A 88 -8.33 2.27 8.39
C GLY A 88 -9.41 1.19 8.29
N ALA A 89 -10.04 0.85 9.41
CA ALA A 89 -11.11 -0.14 9.48
C ALA A 89 -12.30 0.24 8.58
N LYS A 90 -12.74 1.52 8.64
CA LYS A 90 -13.89 2.02 7.88
C LYS A 90 -13.70 1.89 6.36
N TYR A 91 -12.49 2.18 5.88
CA TYR A 91 -12.17 2.05 4.45
C TYR A 91 -12.08 0.59 4.03
N THR A 92 -11.37 -0.24 4.80
CA THR A 92 -11.15 -1.65 4.46
C THR A 92 -12.47 -2.42 4.41
N ILE A 93 -13.26 -2.30 5.48
CA ILE A 93 -14.55 -2.99 5.64
C ILE A 93 -15.59 -2.36 4.70
N GLY A 94 -15.57 -1.03 4.54
CA GLY A 94 -16.44 -0.31 3.63
C GLY A 94 -16.24 -0.69 2.16
N PHE A 95 -15.00 -0.74 1.67
CA PHE A 95 -14.70 -1.17 0.30
C PHE A 95 -15.13 -2.61 0.06
N ALA A 96 -14.80 -3.52 0.97
CA ALA A 96 -15.21 -4.91 0.84
C ALA A 96 -16.75 -5.05 0.80
N LEU A 97 -17.45 -4.28 1.64
CA LEU A 97 -18.91 -4.32 1.72
C LEU A 97 -19.53 -3.77 0.43
N LEU A 98 -19.00 -2.65 -0.08
CA LEU A 98 -19.46 -2.05 -1.33
C LEU A 98 -19.24 -2.98 -2.52
N ILE A 99 -18.07 -3.62 -2.62
CA ILE A 99 -17.77 -4.60 -3.67
C ILE A 99 -18.75 -5.77 -3.62
N THR A 100 -18.97 -6.36 -2.43
CA THR A 100 -19.93 -7.46 -2.27
C THR A 100 -21.35 -7.02 -2.63
N MET A 101 -21.79 -5.83 -2.21
CA MET A 101 -23.11 -5.32 -2.59
C MET A 101 -23.25 -5.19 -4.11
N LEU A 102 -22.26 -4.59 -4.79
CA LEU A 102 -22.29 -4.42 -6.24
C LEU A 102 -22.26 -5.77 -6.97
N ARG A 103 -21.48 -6.74 -6.48
CA ARG A 103 -21.49 -8.12 -7.00
C ARG A 103 -22.89 -8.73 -6.88
N PHE A 104 -23.55 -8.60 -5.74
CA PHE A 104 -24.91 -9.11 -5.53
C PHE A 104 -25.95 -8.42 -6.42
N CYS A 105 -25.85 -7.10 -6.59
CA CYS A 105 -26.74 -6.34 -7.48
C CYS A 105 -26.68 -6.84 -8.94
N LEU A 106 -25.53 -7.34 -9.40
CA LEU A 106 -25.37 -7.88 -10.74
C LEU A 106 -25.67 -9.40 -10.79
N ALA A 107 -25.08 -10.16 -9.87
CA ALA A 107 -25.10 -11.62 -9.89
C ALA A 107 -26.46 -12.20 -9.53
N LEU A 108 -27.16 -11.63 -8.55
CA LEU A 108 -28.44 -12.18 -8.09
C LEU A 108 -29.51 -12.09 -9.18
N PRO A 109 -29.76 -10.95 -9.85
CA PRO A 109 -30.70 -10.90 -10.97
C PRO A 109 -30.31 -11.83 -12.13
N LEU A 110 -29.03 -11.84 -12.52
CA LEU A 110 -28.53 -12.70 -13.60
C LEU A 110 -28.75 -14.19 -13.29
N GLY A 111 -28.38 -14.62 -12.09
CA GLY A 111 -28.51 -16.01 -11.65
C GLY A 111 -29.98 -16.42 -11.51
N MET A 112 -30.80 -15.60 -10.85
CA MET A 112 -32.22 -15.89 -10.66
C MET A 112 -32.97 -15.99 -12.00
N TYR A 113 -32.69 -15.09 -12.94
CA TYR A 113 -33.28 -15.12 -14.28
C TYR A 113 -32.84 -16.37 -15.06
N ALA A 114 -31.54 -16.65 -15.11
CA ALA A 114 -31.01 -17.78 -15.86
C ALA A 114 -31.48 -19.12 -15.30
N GLY A 115 -31.51 -19.28 -13.97
CA GLY A 115 -31.99 -20.49 -13.32
C GLY A 115 -33.49 -20.73 -13.49
N THR A 116 -34.29 -19.66 -13.47
CA THR A 116 -35.75 -19.77 -13.61
C THR A 116 -36.19 -20.06 -15.04
N THR A 117 -35.53 -19.44 -16.03
CA THR A 117 -35.89 -19.55 -17.45
C THR A 117 -35.11 -20.61 -18.22
N GLY A 118 -33.97 -21.05 -17.69
CA GLY A 118 -32.98 -21.87 -18.41
C GLY A 118 -32.15 -21.09 -19.43
N ARG A 119 -32.49 -19.83 -19.72
CA ARG A 119 -31.81 -18.99 -20.72
C ARG A 119 -30.53 -18.39 -20.15
N GLY A 120 -29.45 -18.35 -20.94
CA GLY A 120 -28.17 -17.79 -20.49
C GLY A 120 -27.38 -18.67 -19.51
N MET A 121 -27.90 -19.84 -19.13
CA MET A 121 -27.21 -20.78 -18.24
C MET A 121 -25.86 -21.20 -18.83
N SER A 122 -25.81 -21.55 -20.12
CA SER A 122 -24.57 -21.92 -20.80
C SER A 122 -23.52 -20.79 -20.74
N ALA A 123 -23.94 -19.54 -21.02
CA ALA A 123 -23.04 -18.39 -20.98
C ALA A 123 -22.49 -18.11 -19.56
N ILE A 124 -23.35 -18.17 -18.53
CA ILE A 124 -22.92 -18.03 -17.14
C ILE A 124 -21.92 -19.13 -16.77
N ASN A 125 -22.14 -20.37 -17.22
CA ASN A 125 -21.23 -21.48 -16.94
C ASN A 125 -19.87 -21.25 -17.59
N SER A 126 -19.84 -20.87 -18.86
CA SER A 126 -18.59 -20.57 -19.56
C SER A 126 -17.83 -19.43 -18.89
N LEU A 127 -18.51 -18.33 -18.55
CA LEU A 127 -17.89 -17.17 -17.90
C LEU A 127 -17.42 -17.47 -16.47
N GLN A 128 -18.19 -18.28 -15.73
CA GLN A 128 -17.77 -18.77 -14.42
C GLN A 128 -16.54 -19.67 -14.55
N MET A 129 -16.52 -20.63 -15.48
CA MET A 129 -15.36 -21.48 -15.71
C MET A 129 -14.12 -20.65 -16.06
N MET A 130 -14.25 -19.66 -16.94
CA MET A 130 -13.14 -18.76 -17.30
C MET A 130 -12.62 -17.97 -16.09
N THR A 131 -13.51 -17.43 -15.26
CA THR A 131 -13.13 -16.60 -14.11
C THR A 131 -12.59 -17.43 -12.94
N THR A 132 -13.01 -18.68 -12.76
CA THR A 132 -12.50 -19.56 -11.69
C THR A 132 -11.35 -20.46 -12.11
N ALA A 133 -11.08 -20.61 -13.42
CA ALA A 133 -9.97 -21.43 -13.91
C ALA A 133 -8.61 -20.92 -13.45
N VAL A 134 -8.50 -19.61 -13.23
CA VAL A 134 -7.28 -18.94 -12.77
C VAL A 134 -7.59 -18.19 -11.48
N PRO A 135 -6.73 -18.30 -10.44
CA PRO A 135 -6.86 -17.47 -9.24
C PRO A 135 -7.00 -15.98 -9.58
N ALA A 136 -7.98 -15.30 -8.97
CA ALA A 136 -8.28 -13.89 -9.22
C ALA A 136 -7.03 -12.98 -9.16
N LEU A 137 -6.12 -13.26 -8.22
CA LEU A 137 -4.84 -12.59 -8.06
C LEU A 137 -4.00 -12.62 -9.36
N LEU A 138 -3.93 -13.77 -10.04
CA LEU A 138 -3.14 -13.95 -11.26
C LEU A 138 -3.77 -13.26 -12.48
N PHE A 139 -5.06 -12.94 -12.45
CA PHE A 139 -5.69 -12.12 -13.47
C PHE A 139 -5.49 -10.63 -13.21
N ILE A 140 -5.71 -10.20 -11.97
CA ILE A 140 -5.66 -8.78 -11.58
C ILE A 140 -4.22 -8.25 -11.59
N TYR A 141 -3.27 -9.00 -11.04
CA TYR A 141 -1.89 -8.51 -10.86
C TYR A 141 -1.18 -8.10 -12.15
N PRO A 142 -1.04 -8.96 -13.18
CA PRO A 142 -0.31 -8.60 -14.40
C PRO A 142 -1.02 -7.50 -15.19
N MET A 143 -2.36 -7.48 -15.20
CA MET A 143 -3.14 -6.43 -15.86
C MET A 143 -2.92 -5.08 -15.17
N MET A 144 -2.97 -5.04 -13.83
CA MET A 144 -2.66 -3.83 -13.06
C MET A 144 -1.21 -3.39 -13.17
N TYR A 145 -0.25 -4.33 -13.22
CA TYR A 145 1.15 -4.01 -13.41
C TYR A 145 1.40 -3.28 -14.74
N SER A 146 0.77 -3.74 -15.82
CA SER A 146 0.84 -3.10 -17.13
C SER A 146 0.13 -1.74 -17.14
N LEU A 147 -1.10 -1.68 -16.63
CA LEU A 147 -1.91 -0.46 -16.65
C LEU A 147 -1.35 0.66 -15.76
N ASN A 148 -0.71 0.32 -14.63
CA ASN A 148 -0.06 1.29 -13.75
C ASN A 148 1.13 2.03 -14.38
N GLN A 149 1.65 1.57 -15.51
CA GLN A 149 2.71 2.25 -16.27
C GLN A 149 2.15 3.31 -17.22
N VAL A 150 0.89 3.17 -17.64
CA VAL A 150 0.27 4.01 -18.69
C VAL A 150 -0.79 4.95 -18.13
N LEU A 151 -1.52 4.53 -17.09
CA LEU A 151 -2.67 5.26 -16.56
C LEU A 151 -2.29 6.25 -15.46
N LYS A 152 -3.11 7.31 -15.35
CA LYS A 152 -3.08 8.20 -14.18
C LYS A 152 -3.54 7.43 -12.94
N LYS A 153 -3.02 7.82 -11.76
CA LYS A 153 -3.24 7.10 -10.49
C LYS A 153 -4.72 6.87 -10.14
N GLY A 154 -5.57 7.88 -10.34
CA GLY A 154 -7.01 7.79 -10.06
C GLY A 154 -7.68 6.69 -10.89
N ASP A 155 -7.39 6.67 -12.19
CA ASP A 155 -7.96 5.72 -13.13
C ASP A 155 -7.57 4.27 -12.79
N ALA A 156 -6.33 4.04 -12.35
CA ALA A 156 -5.87 2.71 -11.96
C ALA A 156 -6.61 2.12 -10.75
N THR A 157 -6.89 2.94 -9.72
CA THR A 157 -7.66 2.49 -8.54
C THR A 157 -9.10 2.13 -8.87
N GLN A 158 -9.74 2.90 -9.76
CA GLN A 158 -11.10 2.64 -10.23
C GLN A 158 -11.17 1.34 -11.06
N ILE A 159 -10.17 1.10 -11.91
CA ILE A 159 -10.10 -0.14 -12.68
C ILE A 159 -9.87 -1.34 -11.76
N LEU A 160 -8.96 -1.24 -10.78
CA LEU A 160 -8.76 -2.30 -9.79
C LEU A 160 -10.07 -2.65 -9.08
N PHE A 161 -10.80 -1.63 -8.62
CA PHE A 161 -12.10 -1.79 -7.98
C PHE A 161 -13.10 -2.51 -8.89
N LEU A 162 -13.21 -2.09 -10.15
CA LEU A 162 -14.08 -2.72 -11.15
C LEU A 162 -13.68 -4.17 -11.44
N MET A 163 -12.38 -4.48 -11.55
CA MET A 163 -11.88 -5.82 -11.80
C MET A 163 -12.24 -6.78 -10.66
N ILE A 164 -12.07 -6.33 -9.40
CA ILE A 164 -12.46 -7.12 -8.24
C ILE A 164 -13.96 -7.42 -8.29
N ILE A 165 -14.80 -6.45 -8.64
CA ILE A 165 -16.26 -6.69 -8.79
C ILE A 165 -16.50 -7.75 -9.87
N LEU A 166 -16.05 -7.51 -11.10
CA LEU A 166 -16.38 -8.32 -12.27
C LEU A 166 -15.95 -9.79 -12.14
N ILE A 167 -14.78 -10.06 -11.57
CA ILE A 167 -14.30 -11.43 -11.37
C ILE A 167 -15.24 -12.25 -10.48
N GLY A 168 -15.84 -11.63 -9.46
CA GLY A 168 -16.74 -12.33 -8.53
C GLY A 168 -18.19 -12.44 -9.00
N VAL A 169 -18.61 -11.70 -10.02
CA VAL A 169 -20.01 -11.69 -10.47
C VAL A 169 -20.44 -13.04 -11.03
N PHE A 170 -19.65 -13.66 -11.90
CA PHE A 170 -20.05 -14.89 -12.60
C PHE A 170 -20.08 -16.14 -11.70
N PRO A 171 -19.11 -16.39 -10.81
CA PRO A 171 -19.20 -17.48 -9.83
C PRO A 171 -20.45 -17.37 -8.96
N LEU A 172 -20.76 -16.16 -8.49
CA LEU A 172 -21.92 -15.89 -7.66
C LEU A 172 -23.24 -16.03 -8.46
N ALA A 173 -23.27 -15.57 -9.72
CA ALA A 173 -24.42 -15.71 -10.60
C ALA A 173 -24.72 -17.18 -10.92
N ARG A 174 -23.67 -18.00 -11.11
CA ARG A 174 -23.77 -19.45 -11.29
C ARG A 174 -24.35 -20.13 -10.06
N GLN A 175 -23.88 -19.77 -8.86
CA GLN A 175 -24.42 -20.30 -7.62
C GLN A 175 -25.94 -20.03 -7.52
N PHE A 176 -26.38 -18.80 -7.77
CA PHE A 176 -27.80 -18.46 -7.74
C PHE A 176 -28.61 -19.09 -8.87
N SER A 177 -28.01 -19.31 -10.05
CA SER A 177 -28.69 -19.97 -11.17
C SER A 177 -28.94 -21.44 -10.89
N GLU A 178 -27.99 -22.16 -10.29
CA GLU A 178 -28.17 -23.56 -9.88
C GLU A 178 -29.28 -23.70 -8.84
N ARG A 179 -29.29 -22.83 -7.84
CA ARG A 179 -30.32 -22.82 -6.79
C ARG A 179 -31.70 -22.47 -7.35
N SER A 180 -31.78 -21.45 -8.17
CA SER A 180 -33.03 -21.05 -8.81
C SER A 180 -33.57 -22.12 -9.74
N HIS A 181 -32.69 -22.83 -10.46
CA HIS A 181 -33.06 -23.96 -11.30
C HIS A 181 -33.64 -25.10 -10.47
N TYR A 182 -32.96 -25.48 -9.38
CA TYR A 182 -33.43 -26.51 -8.45
C TYR A 182 -34.82 -26.22 -7.88
N TYR A 183 -35.06 -24.99 -7.40
CA TYR A 183 -36.36 -24.60 -6.85
C TYR A 183 -37.44 -24.40 -7.91
N SER A 184 -37.06 -24.00 -9.13
CA SER A 184 -38.00 -23.85 -10.24
C SER A 184 -38.62 -25.18 -10.68
N GLY A 185 -37.96 -26.31 -10.42
CA GLY A 185 -38.49 -27.65 -10.69
C GLY A 185 -39.52 -28.16 -9.67
N LYS A 186 -39.85 -27.40 -8.62
CA LYS A 186 -40.78 -27.85 -7.57
C LYS A 186 -42.25 -27.68 -8.01
N LEU A 187 -43.11 -28.61 -7.58
CA LEU A 187 -44.53 -28.68 -7.96
C LEU A 187 -45.30 -27.36 -7.73
N TYR A 188 -45.03 -26.66 -6.63
CA TYR A 188 -45.71 -25.38 -6.34
C TYR A 188 -45.35 -24.26 -7.33
N ILE A 189 -44.15 -24.30 -7.91
CA ILE A 189 -43.75 -23.38 -8.99
C ILE A 189 -44.44 -23.77 -10.29
N SER A 190 -44.45 -25.07 -10.64
CA SER A 190 -45.13 -25.56 -11.83
C SER A 190 -46.62 -25.20 -11.81
N ALA A 191 -47.31 -25.45 -10.70
CA ALA A 191 -48.70 -25.06 -10.51
C ALA A 191 -48.91 -23.53 -10.68
N SER A 192 -48.02 -22.72 -10.09
CA SER A 192 -48.07 -21.27 -10.26
C SER A 192 -47.90 -20.83 -11.71
N ARG A 193 -47.02 -21.48 -12.48
CA ARG A 193 -46.82 -21.18 -13.91
C ARG A 193 -48.05 -21.56 -14.74
N THR A 194 -48.67 -22.71 -14.46
CA THR A 194 -49.93 -23.12 -15.12
C THR A 194 -51.06 -22.12 -14.88
N MET A 195 -51.08 -21.46 -13.72
CA MET A 195 -52.00 -20.35 -13.40
C MET A 195 -51.61 -19.01 -14.05
N GLY A 196 -50.66 -18.99 -15.01
CA GLY A 196 -50.27 -17.78 -15.75
C GLY A 196 -49.32 -16.84 -14.99
N ALA A 197 -48.60 -17.32 -13.97
CA ALA A 197 -47.60 -16.49 -13.31
C ALA A 197 -46.40 -16.19 -14.22
N SER A 198 -46.08 -14.91 -14.39
CA SER A 198 -44.87 -14.46 -15.11
C SER A 198 -43.60 -14.86 -14.36
N THR A 199 -42.46 -14.94 -15.08
CA THR A 199 -41.15 -15.22 -14.50
C THR A 199 -40.82 -14.29 -13.33
N SER A 200 -41.07 -13.00 -13.46
CA SER A 200 -40.84 -12.03 -12.38
C SER A 200 -41.72 -12.32 -11.17
N ARG A 201 -42.99 -12.69 -11.37
CA ARG A 201 -43.88 -13.10 -10.26
C ARG A 201 -43.33 -14.36 -9.57
N VAL A 202 -42.89 -15.35 -10.33
CA VAL A 202 -42.25 -16.58 -9.81
C VAL A 202 -41.02 -16.23 -8.98
N VAL A 203 -40.13 -15.39 -9.50
CA VAL A 203 -38.90 -14.98 -8.82
C VAL A 203 -39.18 -14.21 -7.52
N PHE A 204 -39.93 -13.12 -7.56
CA PHE A 204 -40.10 -12.24 -6.39
C PHE A 204 -41.10 -12.77 -5.35
N ARG A 205 -42.14 -13.51 -5.79
CA ARG A 205 -43.19 -14.02 -4.89
C ARG A 205 -42.86 -15.38 -4.30
N HIS A 206 -42.16 -16.24 -5.04
CA HIS A 206 -41.93 -17.63 -4.64
C HIS A 206 -40.46 -17.96 -4.38
N LEU A 207 -39.53 -17.62 -5.28
CA LEU A 207 -38.12 -18.01 -5.13
C LEU A 207 -37.37 -17.14 -4.12
N MET A 208 -37.41 -15.81 -4.28
CA MET A 208 -36.67 -14.87 -3.42
C MET A 208 -36.99 -15.06 -1.93
N PRO A 209 -38.27 -15.14 -1.50
CA PRO A 209 -38.58 -15.35 -0.09
C PRO A 209 -38.03 -16.66 0.46
N HIS A 210 -38.01 -17.71 -0.37
CA HIS A 210 -37.48 -19.02 0.01
C HIS A 210 -35.95 -19.05 0.08
N LEU A 211 -35.29 -18.34 -0.84
CA LEU A 211 -33.83 -18.26 -0.94
C LEU A 211 -33.20 -17.22 -0.01
N ARG A 212 -33.98 -16.38 0.69
CA ARG A 212 -33.48 -15.33 1.59
C ARG A 212 -32.38 -15.77 2.56
N PRO A 213 -32.53 -16.88 3.31
CA PRO A 213 -31.47 -17.35 4.21
C PRO A 213 -30.19 -17.68 3.44
N GLU A 214 -30.34 -18.34 2.29
CA GLU A 214 -29.22 -18.71 1.43
C GLU A 214 -28.51 -17.50 0.80
N ILE A 215 -29.27 -16.49 0.36
CA ILE A 215 -28.74 -15.22 -0.14
C ILE A 215 -27.93 -14.53 0.95
N LEU A 216 -28.41 -14.51 2.20
CA LEU A 216 -27.68 -13.94 3.32
C LEU A 216 -26.35 -14.67 3.57
N PHE A 217 -26.33 -16.00 3.52
CA PHE A 217 -25.11 -16.78 3.72
C PHE A 217 -24.11 -16.60 2.60
N ALA A 218 -24.59 -16.59 1.35
CA ALA A 218 -23.75 -16.28 0.20
C ALA A 218 -23.14 -14.88 0.34
N PHE A 219 -23.90 -13.90 0.85
CA PHE A 219 -23.43 -12.54 1.04
C PHE A 219 -22.29 -12.46 2.07
N LEU A 220 -22.47 -13.07 3.24
CA LEU A 220 -21.44 -13.10 4.27
C LEU A 220 -20.18 -13.84 3.80
N THR A 221 -20.36 -14.92 3.03
CA THR A 221 -19.25 -15.71 2.51
C THR A 221 -18.48 -14.95 1.42
N ASP A 222 -19.17 -14.31 0.48
CA ASP A 222 -18.53 -13.46 -0.53
C ASP A 222 -17.82 -12.27 0.12
N PHE A 223 -18.41 -11.66 1.15
CA PHE A 223 -17.77 -10.57 1.90
C PHE A 223 -16.44 -11.00 2.53
N VAL A 224 -16.39 -12.19 3.13
CA VAL A 224 -15.13 -12.78 3.63
C VAL A 224 -14.14 -13.03 2.49
N GLN A 225 -14.59 -13.56 1.36
CA GLN A 225 -13.73 -13.81 0.20
C GLN A 225 -13.17 -12.51 -0.40
N VAL A 226 -13.94 -11.42 -0.41
CA VAL A 226 -13.49 -10.09 -0.85
C VAL A 226 -12.42 -9.54 0.08
N LEU A 227 -12.63 -9.58 1.41
CA LEU A 227 -11.61 -9.16 2.37
C LEU A 227 -10.32 -9.95 2.21
N PHE A 228 -10.43 -11.26 2.04
CA PHE A 228 -9.28 -12.14 1.80
C PHE A 228 -8.55 -11.77 0.50
N LEU A 229 -9.29 -11.54 -0.59
CA LEU A 229 -8.72 -11.11 -1.88
C LEU A 229 -8.03 -9.75 -1.78
N ILE A 230 -8.60 -8.78 -1.06
CA ILE A 230 -7.96 -7.47 -0.81
C ILE A 230 -6.63 -7.70 -0.07
N GLY A 231 -6.59 -8.57 0.94
CA GLY A 231 -5.35 -8.93 1.63
C GLY A 231 -4.31 -9.59 0.71
N GLN A 232 -4.73 -10.49 -0.18
CA GLN A 232 -3.83 -11.11 -1.16
C GLN A 232 -3.25 -10.10 -2.15
N LEU A 233 -4.09 -9.19 -2.67
CA LEU A 233 -3.68 -8.11 -3.56
C LEU A 233 -2.72 -7.15 -2.86
N ALA A 234 -2.97 -6.86 -1.58
CA ALA A 234 -2.11 -6.01 -0.77
C ALA A 234 -0.68 -6.54 -0.68
N VAL A 235 -0.49 -7.85 -0.49
CA VAL A 235 0.85 -8.47 -0.43
C VAL A 235 1.63 -8.23 -1.73
N VAL A 236 0.97 -8.23 -2.88
CA VAL A 236 1.57 -7.91 -4.18
C VAL A 236 1.53 -6.41 -4.53
N ASN A 237 1.39 -5.55 -3.53
CA ASN A 237 1.40 -4.09 -3.63
C ASN A 237 0.22 -3.49 -4.45
N LEU A 238 -0.93 -4.17 -4.48
CA LEU A 238 -2.17 -3.66 -5.06
C LEU A 238 -3.20 -3.41 -3.97
N PHE A 239 -3.72 -2.19 -3.88
CA PHE A 239 -4.69 -1.80 -2.86
C PHE A 239 -5.59 -0.66 -3.38
N LEU A 240 -6.73 -0.45 -2.73
CA LEU A 240 -7.85 0.32 -3.27
C LEU A 240 -7.80 1.80 -2.88
N GLY A 241 -7.36 2.10 -1.66
CA GLY A 241 -7.44 3.40 -1.02
C GLY A 241 -6.43 4.44 -1.51
N GLY A 242 -5.75 4.17 -2.62
CA GLY A 242 -4.81 5.07 -3.27
C GLY A 242 -3.56 5.35 -2.45
N GLY A 243 -2.53 5.89 -3.11
CA GLY A 243 -1.28 6.22 -2.43
C GLY A 243 -0.45 7.29 -3.10
N GLU A 244 0.27 8.03 -2.27
CA GLU A 244 1.32 8.93 -2.73
C GLU A 244 2.54 8.09 -3.15
N ARG A 245 3.14 8.44 -4.29
CA ARG A 245 4.37 7.77 -4.70
C ARG A 245 5.48 8.59 -4.10
N VAL A 246 6.09 8.09 -3.04
CA VAL A 246 7.29 8.71 -2.49
C VAL A 246 8.47 8.11 -3.24
N THR A 247 9.07 8.94 -4.08
CA THR A 247 10.31 8.62 -4.78
C THR A 247 11.45 8.96 -3.84
N ILE A 248 12.12 7.94 -3.32
CA ILE A 248 13.25 8.12 -2.40
C ILE A 248 14.51 8.51 -3.18
N ASP A 249 14.64 7.98 -4.39
CA ASP A 249 15.75 8.27 -5.30
C ASP A 249 15.19 8.49 -6.71
N PRO A 250 14.99 9.77 -7.11
CA PRO A 250 14.53 10.12 -8.45
C PRO A 250 15.52 9.75 -9.55
N ASP A 251 16.80 9.65 -9.20
CA ASP A 251 17.92 9.51 -10.13
C ASP A 251 18.38 8.04 -10.27
N ALA A 252 17.91 7.15 -9.39
CA ALA A 252 18.06 5.71 -9.56
C ALA A 252 17.39 5.22 -10.86
N MET A 253 18.01 4.25 -11.54
CA MET A 253 17.50 3.68 -12.79
C MET A 253 17.23 2.18 -12.62
N PRO A 254 15.96 1.76 -12.39
CA PRO A 254 14.72 2.57 -12.36
C PRO A 254 14.50 3.34 -11.04
N PRO A 255 13.70 4.45 -11.05
CA PRO A 255 13.46 5.27 -9.87
C PRO A 255 12.86 4.46 -8.73
N ILE A 256 13.44 4.58 -7.54
CA ILE A 256 12.96 3.83 -6.37
C ILE A 256 11.77 4.59 -5.78
N SER A 257 10.58 4.20 -6.22
CA SER A 257 9.31 4.75 -5.73
C SER A 257 8.53 3.73 -4.92
N TYR A 258 8.03 4.16 -3.76
CA TYR A 258 7.12 3.39 -2.92
C TYR A 258 5.74 4.02 -2.96
N LEU A 259 4.71 3.19 -3.13
CA LEU A 259 3.34 3.63 -2.98
C LEU A 259 2.99 3.62 -1.49
N MET A 260 2.78 4.79 -0.93
CA MET A 260 2.54 5.04 0.49
C MET A 260 1.08 5.45 0.71
N THR A 261 0.44 4.91 1.73
CA THR A 261 -0.99 5.11 1.98
C THR A 261 -1.30 6.51 2.51
N THR A 262 -2.34 7.14 1.95
CA THR A 262 -2.90 8.38 2.49
C THR A 262 -4.11 8.13 3.39
N SER A 263 -4.87 7.04 3.14
CA SER A 263 -6.12 6.69 3.81
C SER A 263 -5.95 5.84 5.08
N GLY A 264 -4.80 5.16 5.23
CA GLY A 264 -4.53 4.27 6.36
C GLY A 264 -5.26 2.92 6.28
N GLU A 265 -5.82 2.56 5.11
CA GLU A 265 -6.48 1.26 4.95
C GLU A 265 -5.52 0.08 5.19
N TRP A 266 -6.05 -1.03 5.71
CA TRP A 266 -5.22 -2.16 6.12
C TRP A 266 -4.50 -2.81 4.95
N GLY A 267 -5.12 -2.85 3.76
CA GLY A 267 -4.49 -3.36 2.55
C GLY A 267 -3.24 -2.56 2.16
N ALA A 268 -3.29 -1.24 2.26
CA ALA A 268 -2.16 -0.39 1.95
C ALA A 268 -1.04 -0.50 3.00
N LEU A 269 -1.39 -0.69 4.28
CA LEU A 269 -0.42 -0.97 5.35
C LEU A 269 0.27 -2.32 5.15
N ILE A 270 -0.45 -3.35 4.72
CA ILE A 270 0.12 -4.66 4.35
C ILE A 270 1.05 -4.51 3.15
N ALA A 271 0.66 -3.76 2.13
CA ALA A 271 1.48 -3.52 0.94
C ALA A 271 2.81 -2.83 1.25
N TYR A 272 2.76 -1.78 2.07
CA TYR A 272 3.97 -1.10 2.51
C TYR A 272 4.82 -1.99 3.44
N GLY A 273 4.18 -2.60 4.45
CA GLY A 273 4.84 -3.46 5.42
C GLY A 273 5.48 -4.70 4.81
N SER A 274 4.94 -5.24 3.70
CA SER A 274 5.50 -6.43 3.04
C SER A 274 6.88 -6.18 2.45
N LYS A 275 7.13 -4.98 1.90
CA LYS A 275 8.45 -4.57 1.38
C LYS A 275 9.45 -4.30 2.49
N MET A 276 8.98 -3.75 3.60
CA MET A 276 9.83 -3.33 4.72
C MET A 276 9.82 -4.31 5.88
N MET A 277 9.34 -5.54 5.69
CA MET A 277 9.15 -6.52 6.77
C MET A 277 10.43 -6.79 7.58
N ARG A 278 11.60 -6.74 6.93
CA ARG A 278 12.90 -6.92 7.60
C ARG A 278 13.30 -5.71 8.47
N GLN A 279 12.84 -4.52 8.12
CA GLN A 279 13.20 -3.27 8.80
C GLN A 279 12.15 -2.88 9.85
N TYR A 280 10.87 -2.96 9.50
CA TYR A 280 9.74 -2.49 10.29
C TYR A 280 8.63 -3.55 10.36
N PRO A 281 8.87 -4.71 11.01
CA PRO A 281 7.93 -5.84 11.01
C PRO A 281 6.57 -5.54 11.65
N TRP A 282 6.51 -4.63 12.63
CA TRP A 282 5.26 -4.28 13.34
C TRP A 282 4.17 -3.73 12.42
N ILE A 283 4.53 -3.06 11.33
CA ILE A 283 3.58 -2.48 10.38
C ILE A 283 2.78 -3.58 9.67
N LEU A 284 3.49 -4.57 9.12
CA LEU A 284 2.84 -5.71 8.46
C LEU A 284 2.07 -6.56 9.46
N CYS A 285 2.69 -6.91 10.59
CA CYS A 285 2.10 -7.81 11.56
C CYS A 285 0.81 -7.25 12.17
N SER A 286 0.79 -5.95 12.49
CA SER A 286 -0.40 -5.30 13.05
C SER A 286 -1.55 -5.24 12.05
N ALA A 287 -1.30 -4.80 10.82
CA ALA A 287 -2.32 -4.74 9.77
C ALA A 287 -2.85 -6.12 9.37
N ALA A 288 -1.97 -7.12 9.25
CA ALA A 288 -2.35 -8.49 8.97
C ALA A 288 -3.19 -9.11 10.11
N LEU A 289 -2.86 -8.80 11.37
CA LEU A 289 -3.61 -9.26 12.53
C LEU A 289 -5.03 -8.69 12.54
N PHE A 290 -5.21 -7.39 12.28
CA PHE A 290 -6.53 -6.77 12.23
C PHE A 290 -7.38 -7.30 11.07
N MET A 291 -6.80 -7.41 9.87
CA MET A 291 -7.48 -8.02 8.71
C MET A 291 -7.87 -9.47 8.99
N GLY A 292 -6.94 -10.28 9.50
CA GLY A 292 -7.18 -11.67 9.85
C GLY A 292 -8.26 -11.83 10.92
N ALA A 293 -8.23 -10.99 11.96
CA ALA A 293 -9.26 -10.97 13.00
C ALA A 293 -10.63 -10.63 12.41
N ALA A 294 -10.76 -9.62 11.55
CA ALA A 294 -12.02 -9.28 10.90
C ALA A 294 -12.57 -10.45 10.08
N ILE A 295 -11.72 -11.10 9.27
CA ILE A 295 -12.08 -12.28 8.48
C ILE A 295 -12.59 -13.41 9.38
N LEU A 296 -11.86 -13.73 10.46
CA LEU A 296 -12.25 -14.80 11.39
C LEU A 296 -13.55 -14.48 12.14
N ILE A 297 -13.75 -13.23 12.54
CA ILE A 297 -14.97 -12.78 13.21
C ILE A 297 -16.18 -12.98 12.29
N ILE A 298 -16.10 -12.51 11.05
CA ILE A 298 -17.20 -12.60 10.08
C ILE A 298 -17.43 -14.06 9.66
N SER A 299 -16.37 -14.82 9.42
CA SER A 299 -16.46 -16.25 9.07
C SER A 299 -17.11 -17.06 10.19
N ASN A 300 -16.65 -16.90 11.44
CA ASN A 300 -17.27 -17.56 12.59
C ASN A 300 -18.75 -17.14 12.74
N PHE A 301 -19.06 -15.86 12.57
CA PHE A 301 -20.45 -15.40 12.59
C PHE A 301 -21.30 -16.08 11.50
N SER A 302 -20.81 -16.13 10.27
CA SER A 302 -21.48 -16.80 9.14
C SER A 302 -21.77 -18.27 9.46
N ASP A 303 -20.78 -19.02 9.94
CA ASP A 303 -20.92 -20.43 10.30
C ASP A 303 -21.94 -20.66 11.42
N GLN A 304 -21.90 -19.83 12.47
CA GLN A 304 -22.81 -19.94 13.60
C GLN A 304 -24.25 -19.59 13.18
N LEU A 305 -24.41 -18.60 12.32
CA LEU A 305 -25.71 -18.25 11.75
C LEU A 305 -26.24 -19.40 10.88
N GLN A 306 -25.39 -19.99 10.04
CA GLN A 306 -25.75 -21.12 9.20
C GLN A 306 -26.22 -22.32 10.02
N LYS A 307 -25.47 -22.70 11.07
CA LYS A 307 -25.86 -23.77 12.00
C LYS A 307 -27.23 -23.53 12.63
N ARG A 308 -27.61 -22.27 12.89
CA ARG A 308 -28.90 -21.94 13.50
C ARG A 308 -30.07 -21.97 12.51
N LEU A 309 -29.86 -21.55 11.27
CA LEU A 309 -30.92 -21.58 10.26
C LEU A 309 -31.05 -22.95 9.58
N ALA A 310 -29.99 -23.77 9.57
CA ALA A 310 -29.97 -25.08 8.93
C ALA A 310 -30.56 -26.22 9.78
N ARG A 311 -30.81 -26.04 11.09
CA ARG A 311 -31.35 -27.12 11.95
C ARG A 311 -32.83 -27.37 11.64
N PRO A 312 -33.22 -28.53 11.06
CA PRO A 312 -34.60 -28.98 11.13
C PRO A 312 -34.93 -29.29 12.60
N TYR A 313 -36.10 -28.85 13.04
CA TYR A 313 -36.59 -29.02 14.40
C TYR A 313 -36.51 -30.47 14.88
N ILE A 314 -35.66 -30.75 15.88
CA ILE A 314 -35.84 -31.94 16.71
C ILE A 314 -36.73 -31.52 17.87
N TYR A 315 -38.01 -31.87 17.81
CA TYR A 315 -38.95 -31.68 18.90
C TYR A 315 -38.59 -32.61 20.06
N VAL A 316 -37.88 -32.10 21.07
CA VAL A 316 -37.76 -32.77 22.37
C VAL A 316 -38.39 -31.88 23.43
N ASN A 317 -39.62 -32.23 23.82
CA ASN A 317 -40.35 -31.77 25.00
C ASN A 317 -40.77 -30.27 25.05
N LYS A 318 -42.04 -29.99 24.72
CA LYS A 318 -42.95 -28.85 25.05
C LYS A 318 -42.44 -27.42 25.34
N LYS A 319 -41.18 -27.04 25.07
CA LYS A 319 -40.74 -25.64 24.99
C LYS A 319 -40.37 -25.33 23.55
N THR A 320 -41.35 -24.82 22.82
CA THR A 320 -41.29 -24.48 21.40
C THR A 320 -40.21 -23.42 21.16
N TYR A 321 -39.10 -23.81 20.53
CA TYR A 321 -38.15 -22.86 19.98
C TYR A 321 -38.66 -22.45 18.60
N LYS A 322 -39.31 -21.28 18.49
CA LYS A 322 -39.69 -20.69 17.20
C LYS A 322 -38.39 -20.34 16.44
N PRO A 323 -38.20 -20.77 15.19
CA PRO A 323 -37.07 -20.32 14.40
C PRO A 323 -37.37 -18.88 13.99
N LEU A 324 -36.32 -18.06 14.02
CA LEU A 324 -36.38 -16.66 13.56
C LEU A 324 -36.58 -16.53 12.03
N VAL A 325 -36.83 -17.63 11.31
CA VAL A 325 -36.85 -17.70 9.83
C VAL A 325 -38.05 -16.97 9.21
N GLU A 326 -39.11 -16.68 9.96
CA GLU A 326 -40.27 -15.94 9.44
C GLU A 326 -40.28 -14.44 9.77
N ASN A 327 -39.21 -13.89 10.34
CA ASN A 327 -39.18 -12.47 10.63
C ASN A 327 -38.50 -11.70 9.48
N ASN A 328 -39.29 -11.29 8.48
CA ASN A 328 -38.86 -10.34 7.44
C ASN A 328 -38.18 -9.10 8.03
N LYS A 329 -38.51 -8.74 9.28
CA LYS A 329 -37.92 -7.63 10.03
C LYS A 329 -36.43 -7.84 10.36
N MET A 330 -35.95 -9.08 10.52
CA MET A 330 -34.54 -9.34 10.84
C MET A 330 -33.64 -9.12 9.61
N LEU A 331 -34.05 -9.61 8.45
CA LEU A 331 -33.34 -9.38 7.18
C LEU A 331 -33.43 -7.92 6.72
N ALA A 332 -34.61 -7.31 6.86
CA ALA A 332 -34.75 -5.87 6.67
C ALA A 332 -33.84 -5.10 7.63
N GLY A 333 -33.76 -5.53 8.89
CA GLY A 333 -32.82 -4.98 9.88
C GLY A 333 -31.37 -5.06 9.41
N ILE A 334 -30.89 -6.23 8.96
CA ILE A 334 -29.51 -6.37 8.46
C ILE A 334 -29.26 -5.49 7.23
N ALA A 335 -30.18 -5.47 6.25
CA ALA A 335 -30.04 -4.63 5.07
C ALA A 335 -30.00 -3.14 5.45
N VAL A 336 -30.87 -2.70 6.36
CA VAL A 336 -30.89 -1.34 6.90
C VAL A 336 -29.60 -1.04 7.67
N THR A 337 -29.09 -1.97 8.49
CA THR A 337 -27.82 -1.79 9.21
C THR A 337 -26.65 -1.68 8.25
N CYS A 338 -26.58 -2.50 7.19
CA CYS A 338 -25.53 -2.40 6.18
C CYS A 338 -25.60 -1.08 5.40
N VAL A 339 -26.80 -0.62 5.04
CA VAL A 339 -27.01 0.68 4.38
C VAL A 339 -26.66 1.83 5.32
N LEU A 340 -27.05 1.76 6.60
CA LEU A 340 -26.70 2.76 7.60
C LEU A 340 -25.19 2.79 7.84
N CYS A 341 -24.53 1.63 7.97
CA CYS A 341 -23.08 1.56 8.12
C CYS A 341 -22.37 2.15 6.90
N LEU A 342 -22.79 1.81 5.68
CA LEU A 342 -22.26 2.42 4.46
C LEU A 342 -22.50 3.92 4.44
N SER A 343 -23.71 4.38 4.79
CA SER A 343 -24.01 5.80 4.83
C SER A 343 -23.16 6.53 5.84
N LEU A 344 -22.90 5.98 7.03
CA LEU A 344 -22.03 6.56 8.06
C LEU A 344 -20.55 6.55 7.64
N ILE A 345 -20.10 5.51 6.95
CA ILE A 345 -18.75 5.43 6.38
C ILE A 345 -18.57 6.51 5.30
N ILE A 346 -19.57 6.69 4.42
CA ILE A 346 -19.57 7.69 3.34
C ILE A 346 -19.71 9.10 3.90
N TRP A 347 -20.56 9.32 4.91
CA TRP A 347 -20.76 10.62 5.55
C TRP A 347 -19.50 11.10 6.29
N HIS A 348 -18.62 10.18 6.67
CA HIS A 348 -17.33 10.53 7.25
C HIS A 348 -16.29 10.83 6.16
N GLU A 349 -16.68 11.64 5.18
CA GLU A 349 -15.77 12.34 4.27
C GLU A 349 -14.96 13.32 5.11
N TYR A 350 -13.69 12.95 5.31
CA TYR A 350 -12.69 13.82 5.92
C TYR A 350 -12.28 14.86 4.86
N GLU A 351 -12.67 16.11 5.06
CA GLU A 351 -12.04 17.23 4.39
C GLU A 351 -10.58 17.30 4.88
N PRO A 352 -9.58 17.22 3.98
CA PRO A 352 -8.20 17.39 4.40
C PRO A 352 -8.04 18.78 5.01
N PRO A 353 -7.52 18.90 6.26
CA PRO A 353 -7.32 20.18 6.88
C PRO A 353 -6.36 21.00 6.01
N GLN A 354 -6.79 22.21 5.66
CA GLN A 354 -5.90 23.21 5.12
C GLN A 354 -4.87 23.55 6.20
N MET A 355 -3.61 23.52 5.78
CA MET A 355 -2.43 23.76 6.61
C MET A 355 -2.59 25.07 7.40
N ALA A 356 -2.64 24.95 8.73
CA ALA A 356 -2.27 26.03 9.64
C ALA A 356 -1.05 25.53 10.42
N GLY A 357 0.14 25.84 9.89
CA GLY A 357 1.40 25.45 10.51
C GLY A 357 1.64 26.20 11.82
N GLU A 358 2.19 25.49 12.81
CA GLU A 358 2.84 26.12 13.96
C GLU A 358 4.36 25.94 13.85
N ASN A 359 4.97 27.00 13.31
CA ASN A 359 6.38 27.44 13.24
C ASN A 359 7.49 26.44 13.61
N ILE A 360 7.78 25.52 12.69
CA ILE A 360 9.16 25.32 12.24
C ILE A 360 9.31 26.22 11.00
N THR A 361 10.27 27.14 11.03
CA THR A 361 10.44 28.12 9.95
C THR A 361 10.71 27.41 8.62
N ALA A 362 10.25 27.98 7.50
CA ALA A 362 10.55 27.44 6.17
C ALA A 362 12.07 27.22 5.98
N ASP A 363 12.89 28.07 6.60
CA ASP A 363 14.35 27.98 6.67
C ASP A 363 14.89 26.72 7.35
N ASP A 364 14.20 26.19 8.38
CA ASP A 364 14.66 25.00 9.10
C ASP A 364 14.37 23.71 8.31
N ILE A 365 13.24 23.69 7.59
CA ILE A 365 12.89 22.61 6.65
C ILE A 365 13.84 22.64 5.44
N GLN A 366 14.13 23.84 4.94
CA GLN A 366 15.11 24.08 3.87
C GLN A 366 16.51 23.62 4.31
N ARG A 367 16.99 24.04 5.48
CA ARG A 367 18.28 23.61 6.05
C ARG A 367 18.39 22.10 6.25
N TYR A 368 17.32 21.44 6.69
CA TYR A 368 17.35 19.99 6.85
C TYR A 368 17.36 19.26 5.50
N LYS A 369 16.57 19.73 4.53
CA LYS A 369 16.61 19.20 3.15
C LYS A 369 17.99 19.39 2.55
N GLU A 370 18.53 20.59 2.63
CA GLU A 370 19.89 20.92 2.18
C GLU A 370 20.93 20.06 2.90
N MET A 371 20.89 19.93 4.23
CA MET A 371 21.82 19.07 4.97
C MET A 371 21.70 17.59 4.61
N LYS A 372 20.49 17.05 4.46
CA LYS A 372 20.25 15.63 4.16
C LYS A 372 20.65 15.30 2.72
N GLU A 373 20.28 16.17 1.79
CA GLU A 373 20.64 16.09 0.38
C GLU A 373 22.17 16.23 0.25
N GLN A 374 22.77 17.27 0.82
CA GLN A 374 24.22 17.51 0.79
C GLN A 374 25.02 16.38 1.43
N LYS A 375 24.55 15.77 2.53
CA LYS A 375 25.23 14.65 3.21
C LYS A 375 25.05 13.32 2.47
N SER A 376 23.89 13.08 1.86
CA SER A 376 23.64 11.93 0.99
C SER A 376 24.45 12.02 -0.31
N TYR A 377 24.48 13.21 -0.92
CA TYR A 377 25.31 13.52 -2.09
C TYR A 377 26.81 13.40 -1.77
N LEU A 378 27.29 13.94 -0.64
CA LEU A 378 28.70 13.79 -0.23
C LEU A 378 29.07 12.32 -0.10
N ASN A 379 28.29 11.52 0.64
CA ASN A 379 28.62 10.11 0.87
C ASN A 379 28.67 9.28 -0.42
N TYR A 380 27.85 9.60 -1.42
CA TYR A 380 27.81 8.87 -2.69
C TYR A 380 28.85 9.36 -3.71
N TYR A 381 29.06 10.67 -3.83
CA TYR A 381 29.95 11.25 -4.84
C TYR A 381 31.37 11.51 -4.35
N ALA A 382 31.61 11.70 -3.04
CA ALA A 382 32.96 11.94 -2.51
C ALA A 382 34.00 10.90 -2.95
N PRO A 383 33.75 9.57 -2.88
CA PRO A 383 34.73 8.60 -3.37
C PRO A 383 34.97 8.73 -4.88
N LYS A 384 33.92 8.99 -5.68
CA LYS A 384 34.04 9.17 -7.14
C LYS A 384 34.81 10.45 -7.52
N PHE A 385 34.59 11.54 -6.79
CA PHE A 385 35.33 12.78 -6.99
C PHE A 385 36.80 12.62 -6.61
N LYS A 386 37.08 11.93 -5.50
CA LYS A 386 38.45 11.60 -5.08
C LYS A 386 39.20 10.80 -6.16
N ASP A 387 38.56 9.78 -6.72
CA ASP A 387 39.13 8.97 -7.81
C ASP A 387 39.36 9.79 -9.08
N THR A 388 38.40 10.65 -9.43
CA THR A 388 38.45 11.52 -10.62
C THR A 388 39.61 12.52 -10.53
N VAL A 389 39.76 13.17 -9.38
CA VAL A 389 40.85 14.13 -9.12
C VAL A 389 42.20 13.40 -9.07
N GLY A 390 42.28 12.24 -8.42
CA GLY A 390 43.50 11.43 -8.41
C GLY A 390 43.94 11.00 -9.82
N LEU A 391 43.00 10.59 -10.67
CA LEU A 391 43.28 10.20 -12.06
C LEU A 391 43.74 11.41 -12.90
N PHE A 392 43.09 12.56 -12.73
CA PHE A 392 43.49 13.79 -13.39
C PHE A 392 44.91 14.21 -13.00
N MET A 393 45.23 14.24 -11.70
CA MET A 393 46.58 14.59 -11.21
C MET A 393 47.65 13.60 -11.67
N THR A 394 47.31 12.32 -11.76
CA THR A 394 48.22 11.29 -12.30
C THR A 394 48.50 11.52 -13.79
N ASN A 395 47.48 11.85 -14.59
CA ASN A 395 47.66 12.16 -16.02
C ASN A 395 48.46 13.44 -16.25
N LEU A 396 48.19 14.47 -15.44
CA LEU A 396 48.87 15.76 -15.44
C LEU A 396 50.37 15.60 -15.16
N THR A 397 50.74 14.81 -14.15
CA THR A 397 52.15 14.56 -13.77
C THR A 397 52.90 13.65 -14.75
N GLN A 398 52.19 12.77 -15.46
CA GLN A 398 52.77 11.88 -16.48
C GLN A 398 52.83 12.50 -17.89
N ASN A 399 52.41 13.75 -18.04
CA ASN A 399 52.31 14.44 -19.33
C ASN A 399 51.47 13.67 -20.37
N ARG A 400 50.29 13.20 -19.97
CA ARG A 400 49.38 12.42 -20.82
C ARG A 400 48.03 13.12 -20.97
N TRP A 401 47.83 13.81 -22.10
CA TRP A 401 46.49 14.26 -22.51
C TRP A 401 45.82 13.19 -23.37
N THR A 402 44.71 12.63 -22.90
CA THR A 402 43.92 11.59 -23.59
C THR A 402 42.46 12.02 -23.69
N TYR A 403 41.69 11.38 -24.57
CA TYR A 403 40.24 11.58 -24.69
C TYR A 403 39.49 11.36 -23.35
N SER A 404 39.99 10.43 -22.53
CA SER A 404 39.47 10.22 -21.17
C SER A 404 39.79 11.38 -20.22
N ALA A 405 40.97 12.01 -20.33
CA ALA A 405 41.32 13.19 -19.55
C ALA A 405 40.50 14.42 -19.96
N SER A 406 40.22 14.60 -21.26
CA SER A 406 39.38 15.68 -21.77
C SER A 406 37.90 15.52 -21.45
N ALA A 407 37.43 14.30 -21.20
CA ALA A 407 36.07 14.05 -20.70
C ALA A 407 35.90 14.41 -19.21
N ILE A 408 37.01 14.40 -18.44
CA ILE A 408 37.03 14.67 -17.00
C ILE A 408 37.21 16.18 -16.71
N TYR A 409 37.91 16.91 -17.56
CA TYR A 409 38.12 18.36 -17.43
C TYR A 409 37.17 19.15 -18.34
N LYS A 410 36.28 19.98 -17.76
CA LYS A 410 35.38 20.86 -18.51
C LYS A 410 35.44 22.29 -17.97
N ALA A 411 35.94 23.20 -18.79
CA ALA A 411 35.91 24.63 -18.47
C ALA A 411 34.47 25.14 -18.35
N GLU A 412 34.28 26.15 -17.51
CA GLU A 412 32.96 26.72 -17.20
C GLU A 412 32.25 27.21 -18.47
N GLY A 413 31.09 26.60 -18.81
CA GLY A 413 30.27 26.97 -19.97
C GLY A 413 30.47 26.15 -21.26
N GLN A 414 31.23 25.06 -21.24
CA GLN A 414 31.40 24.18 -22.43
C GLN A 414 30.98 22.72 -22.19
N GLU A 415 30.20 22.17 -23.13
CA GLU A 415 29.59 20.84 -22.98
C GLU A 415 30.42 19.68 -23.58
N ASN A 416 31.34 19.96 -24.52
CA ASN A 416 32.06 18.96 -25.31
C ASN A 416 33.50 18.70 -24.84
N ALA A 417 34.02 17.49 -25.09
CA ALA A 417 35.40 17.11 -24.79
C ALA A 417 36.39 17.77 -25.78
N PHE A 418 37.58 18.13 -25.31
CA PHE A 418 38.60 18.79 -26.14
C PHE A 418 39.51 17.78 -26.86
N ASP A 419 39.72 17.98 -28.16
CA ASP A 419 40.70 17.23 -28.97
C ASP A 419 42.15 17.67 -28.70
N THR A 420 42.34 18.89 -28.19
CA THR A 420 43.64 19.44 -27.78
C THR A 420 43.56 19.96 -26.34
N PRO A 421 44.65 19.92 -25.55
CA PRO A 421 44.61 20.38 -24.16
C PRO A 421 44.27 21.87 -24.11
N PRO A 422 43.32 22.29 -23.27
CA PRO A 422 42.99 23.70 -23.09
C PRO A 422 44.21 24.48 -22.54
N ALA A 423 44.26 25.78 -22.82
CA ALA A 423 45.41 26.64 -22.48
C ALA A 423 45.76 26.60 -20.98
N GLU A 424 44.74 26.48 -20.12
CA GLU A 424 44.88 26.30 -18.68
C GLU A 424 45.65 25.01 -18.36
N TYR A 425 45.26 23.87 -18.94
CA TYR A 425 45.97 22.61 -18.74
C TYR A 425 47.44 22.70 -19.20
N GLN A 426 47.71 23.32 -20.35
CA GLN A 426 49.08 23.52 -20.83
C GLN A 426 49.91 24.41 -19.89
N ALA A 427 49.34 25.52 -19.40
CA ALA A 427 50.02 26.40 -18.45
C ALA A 427 50.42 25.66 -17.16
N TRP A 428 49.53 24.80 -16.65
CA TRP A 428 49.83 23.95 -15.50
C TRP A 428 50.88 22.88 -15.81
N LEU A 429 50.82 22.27 -16.99
CA LEU A 429 51.79 21.28 -17.44
C LEU A 429 53.20 21.86 -17.59
N ASP A 430 53.33 23.01 -18.25
CA ASP A 430 54.61 23.72 -18.41
C ASP A 430 55.20 24.15 -17.06
N ALA A 431 54.32 24.54 -16.13
CA ALA A 431 54.73 24.91 -14.80
C ALA A 431 55.12 23.71 -13.91
N LEU A 432 54.52 22.54 -14.12
CA LEU A 432 54.90 21.29 -13.48
C LEU A 432 56.24 20.75 -13.99
N VAL A 433 56.47 20.80 -15.31
CA VAL A 433 57.71 20.37 -15.96
C VAL A 433 58.90 21.23 -15.51
N SER A 434 58.70 22.54 -15.35
CA SER A 434 59.77 23.48 -14.92
C SER A 434 60.11 23.39 -13.42
N LYS A 435 59.16 23.03 -12.55
CA LYS A 435 59.33 23.06 -11.08
C LYS A 435 59.34 21.69 -10.39
N LYS A 436 59.14 20.58 -11.11
CA LYS A 436 59.19 19.19 -10.63
C LYS A 436 58.36 18.95 -9.35
N TYR A 437 57.03 18.97 -9.48
CA TYR A 437 56.12 18.59 -8.40
C TYR A 437 55.78 17.09 -8.45
N TYR A 438 55.54 16.49 -7.28
CA TYR A 438 55.10 15.11 -7.12
C TYR A 438 53.74 15.08 -6.41
N TYR A 439 52.76 14.38 -7.00
CA TYR A 439 51.45 14.14 -6.37
C TYR A 439 51.61 13.18 -5.20
N LEU A 440 51.09 13.55 -4.02
CA LEU A 440 51.17 12.74 -2.80
C LEU A 440 49.83 12.06 -2.50
N ASP A 441 48.78 12.85 -2.25
CA ASP A 441 47.48 12.33 -1.86
C ASP A 441 46.34 13.34 -2.12
N THR A 442 45.11 12.84 -2.15
CA THR A 442 43.86 13.61 -2.18
C THR A 442 43.20 13.58 -0.80
N GLY A 443 42.90 14.75 -0.25
CA GLY A 443 42.23 14.90 1.04
C GLY A 443 40.71 14.69 0.96
N GLU A 444 40.02 15.05 2.04
CA GLU A 444 38.57 14.85 2.14
C GLU A 444 37.79 15.86 1.28
N VAL A 445 36.76 15.36 0.58
CA VAL A 445 35.91 16.18 -0.28
C VAL A 445 34.97 17.02 0.59
N ALA A 446 34.97 18.34 0.36
CA ALA A 446 34.10 19.29 1.06
C ALA A 446 33.19 20.04 0.07
N PRO A 447 31.98 20.45 0.47
CA PRO A 447 31.12 21.27 -0.39
C PRO A 447 31.63 22.71 -0.48
N ALA A 448 31.66 23.28 -1.69
CA ALA A 448 32.16 24.62 -1.97
C ALA A 448 31.06 25.64 -2.38
N GLY A 449 29.79 25.22 -2.39
CA GLY A 449 28.64 26.04 -2.81
C GLY A 449 28.29 25.87 -4.30
N ASN A 450 27.08 26.27 -4.72
CA ASN A 450 26.59 26.20 -6.11
C ASN A 450 26.72 24.82 -6.82
N GLY A 451 26.62 23.72 -6.06
CA GLY A 451 26.78 22.35 -6.57
C GLY A 451 28.23 21.94 -6.86
N GLU A 452 29.21 22.74 -6.40
CA GLU A 452 30.64 22.46 -6.49
C GLU A 452 31.18 21.80 -5.22
N PHE A 453 32.20 20.99 -5.41
CA PHE A 453 32.92 20.27 -4.35
C PHE A 453 34.41 20.60 -4.45
N SER A 454 35.02 20.99 -3.34
CA SER A 454 36.45 21.20 -3.22
C SER A 454 37.13 19.90 -2.78
N VAL A 455 38.12 19.47 -3.54
CA VAL A 455 38.99 18.34 -3.23
C VAL A 455 40.40 18.88 -3.01
N PRO A 456 40.91 18.91 -1.77
CA PRO A 456 42.30 19.29 -1.52
C PRO A 456 43.24 18.20 -2.03
N VAL A 457 44.36 18.62 -2.61
CA VAL A 457 45.39 17.78 -3.22
C VAL A 457 46.74 18.21 -2.67
N LYS A 458 47.46 17.29 -2.04
CA LYS A 458 48.81 17.55 -1.54
C LYS A 458 49.84 17.24 -2.62
N VAL A 459 50.70 18.21 -2.88
CA VAL A 459 51.82 18.07 -3.80
C VAL A 459 53.14 18.42 -3.13
N LYS A 460 54.22 17.75 -3.53
CA LYS A 460 55.58 17.98 -3.04
C LYS A 460 56.43 18.62 -4.11
N ARG A 461 57.11 19.72 -3.79
CA ARG A 461 58.08 20.39 -4.66
C ARG A 461 59.43 19.69 -4.62
N ALA A 462 60.22 19.83 -5.69
CA ALA A 462 61.57 19.27 -5.76
C ALA A 462 62.57 19.89 -4.77
N ASP A 463 62.29 21.06 -4.20
CA ASP A 463 63.06 21.68 -3.12
C ASP A 463 62.70 21.12 -1.71
N GLY A 464 61.75 20.19 -1.64
CA GLY A 464 61.32 19.53 -0.41
C GLY A 464 60.13 20.18 0.29
N GLY A 465 59.62 21.32 -0.19
CA GLY A 465 58.42 21.97 0.35
C GLY A 465 57.13 21.27 -0.06
N GLU A 466 56.17 21.17 0.85
CA GLU A 466 54.80 20.68 0.56
C GLU A 466 53.86 21.86 0.31
N GLU A 467 52.97 21.70 -0.66
CA GLU A 467 51.94 22.69 -1.02
C GLU A 467 50.60 21.97 -1.22
N GLU A 468 49.50 22.66 -0.89
CA GLU A 468 48.15 22.12 -1.01
C GLU A 468 47.38 22.89 -2.10
N TRP A 469 46.88 22.15 -3.08
CA TRP A 469 46.07 22.65 -4.19
C TRP A 469 44.63 22.26 -3.95
N THR A 470 43.68 23.11 -4.35
CA THR A 470 42.25 22.78 -4.26
C THR A 470 41.65 22.64 -5.64
N VAL A 471 41.19 21.43 -5.96
CA VAL A 471 40.52 21.09 -7.21
C VAL A 471 39.01 21.16 -7.00
N PHE A 472 38.32 21.93 -7.83
CA PHE A 472 36.86 22.07 -7.78
C PHE A 472 36.19 21.14 -8.79
N VAL A 473 35.25 20.35 -8.32
CA VAL A 473 34.55 19.30 -9.08
C VAL A 473 33.04 19.54 -9.02
N LYS A 474 32.33 19.25 -10.11
CA LYS A 474 30.86 19.36 -10.20
C LYS A 474 30.23 18.06 -10.72
N VAL A 475 29.00 17.81 -10.28
CA VAL A 475 28.19 16.65 -10.69
C VAL A 475 27.98 16.65 -12.21
N PRO A 476 28.05 15.50 -12.90
CA PRO A 476 28.24 14.14 -12.38
C PRO A 476 29.67 13.66 -12.13
N ASN A 477 30.74 14.36 -12.53
CA ASN A 477 32.18 14.13 -12.20
C ASN A 477 33.13 15.00 -13.08
N TYR A 478 32.94 16.32 -13.12
CA TYR A 478 33.76 17.21 -13.96
C TYR A 478 34.63 18.12 -13.12
N ILE A 479 35.93 18.20 -13.45
CA ILE A 479 36.84 19.22 -12.90
C ILE A 479 36.58 20.53 -13.64
N ILE A 480 36.30 21.58 -12.88
CA ILE A 480 35.96 22.91 -13.42
C ILE A 480 37.13 23.88 -13.30
N ARG A 481 37.80 23.87 -12.15
CA ARG A 481 38.92 24.78 -11.87
C ARG A 481 39.82 24.21 -10.78
N ILE A 482 41.05 24.71 -10.74
CA ILE A 482 42.03 24.36 -9.73
C ILE A 482 42.60 25.66 -9.18
N THR A 483 42.78 25.73 -7.86
CA THR A 483 43.36 26.88 -7.17
C THR A 483 44.57 26.44 -6.35
N GLY A 484 45.62 27.27 -6.31
CA GLY A 484 46.95 26.90 -5.80
C GLY A 484 47.94 26.64 -6.94
N GLY A 485 49.21 26.33 -6.64
CA GLY A 485 50.19 25.95 -7.66
C GLY A 485 50.93 27.11 -8.32
N PRO A 486 51.72 26.83 -9.37
CA PRO A 486 52.55 27.84 -10.00
C PRO A 486 51.65 28.86 -10.71
N LYS A 487 51.55 30.07 -10.14
CA LYS A 487 50.71 31.17 -10.60
C LYS A 487 50.42 31.19 -12.11
N GLN A 488 49.12 31.15 -12.44
CA GLN A 488 48.50 32.34 -13.02
C GLN A 488 47.51 32.91 -12.01
#